data_AF-A0A972DCR3-F1
#
_entry.id   AF-A0A972DCR3-F1
#
_cell.length_a   1.000
_cell.length_b   1.000
_cell.length_c   1.000
_cell.angle_alpha   90.00
_cell.angle_beta   90.00
_cell.angle_gamma   90.00
#
_symmetry.space_group_name_H-M   'P 1'
#
loop_
_entity.id
_entity.type
_entity.pdbx_description
1 polymer ?
#
loop_
_entity_poly.entity_id
_entity_poly.type
_entity_poly.pdbx_seq_one_letter_code
_entity_poly.pdbx_strand_id
1 'polypeptide(L)' 'MSGMPRWSIRDLIGAGAFVAGVVLLFRAIGFFSSHDPLSAVVLTVSGLALVGAGVELLRPTFGE' A
#
# COMPACT_ATOMS: atom_id res chain seq x y z
N MET A 1 1.42 17.50 -28.66
CA MET A 1 2.52 17.38 -27.67
C MET A 1 1.97 16.63 -26.47
N SER A 2 2.27 15.34 -26.34
CA SER A 2 1.86 14.52 -25.20
C SER A 2 2.63 14.99 -23.95
N GLY A 3 1.97 15.74 -23.06
CA GLY A 3 2.55 16.10 -21.77
C GLY A 3 2.84 14.82 -20.99
N MET A 4 4.11 14.53 -20.74
CA MET A 4 4.47 13.43 -19.84
C MET A 4 3.78 13.68 -18.49
N PRO A 5 3.07 12.69 -17.91
CA PRO A 5 2.47 12.85 -16.60
C PRO A 5 3.57 13.19 -15.60
N ARG A 6 3.49 14.38 -15.01
CA ARG A 6 4.42 14.82 -13.96
C ARG A 6 3.97 14.12 -12.68
N TRP A 7 4.51 12.93 -12.44
CA TRP A 7 4.27 12.20 -11.19
C TRP A 7 4.72 13.06 -10.02
N SER A 8 3.80 13.41 -9.13
CA SER A 8 4.14 14.12 -7.89
C SER A 8 4.91 13.17 -6.96
N ILE A 9 5.79 13.74 -6.12
CA ILE A 9 6.45 13.00 -5.04
C ILE A 9 5.38 12.32 -4.16
N ARG A 10 4.24 12.98 -3.95
CA ARG A 10 3.09 12.42 -3.23
C ARG A 10 2.56 11.13 -3.90
N ASP A 11 2.41 11.15 -5.22
CA ASP A 11 1.89 10.02 -5.99
C ASP A 11 2.87 8.85 -5.98
N LEU A 12 4.17 9.14 -6.05
CA LEU A 12 5.22 8.12 -5.93
C LEU A 12 5.24 7.48 -4.53
N ILE A 13 5.12 8.28 -3.47
CA ILE A 13 5.03 7.76 -2.10
C ILE A 13 3.74 6.95 -1.93
N GLY A 14 2.61 7.43 -2.44
CA GLY A 14 1.33 6.73 -2.37
C GLY A 14 1.36 5.38 -3.11
N ALA A 15 1.90 5.35 -4.32
CA ALA A 15 2.09 4.13 -5.09
C ALA A 15 3.05 3.16 -4.39
N GLY A 16 4.16 3.66 -3.83
CA GLY A 16 5.11 2.87 -3.05
C GLY A 16 4.47 2.25 -1.81
N ALA A 17 3.73 3.04 -1.03
CA ALA A 17 3.00 2.58 0.15
C ALA A 17 1.95 1.52 -0.21
N PHE A 18 1.20 1.72 -1.31
CA PHE A 18 0.24 0.76 -1.79
C PHE A 18 0.89 -0.58 -2.16
N VAL A 19 1.94 -0.55 -2.99
CA VAL A 19 2.65 -1.77 -3.41
C VAL A 19 3.25 -2.49 -2.19
N ALA A 20 3.90 -1.76 -1.28
CA ALA A 20 4.45 -2.33 -0.06
C ALA A 20 3.35 -2.99 0.81
N GLY A 21 2.19 -2.33 0.96
CA GLY A 21 1.05 -2.87 1.68
C GLY A 21 0.54 -4.18 1.07
N VAL A 22 0.37 -4.23 -0.25
CA VAL A 22 -0.05 -5.45 -0.96
C VAL A 22 0.96 -6.59 -0.75
N VAL A 23 2.26 -6.31 -0.81
CA VAL A 23 3.31 -7.31 -0.56
C VAL A 23 3.24 -7.87 0.86
N LEU A 24 2.98 -7.03 1.87
CA LEU A 24 2.81 -7.49 3.25
C LEU A 24 1.59 -8.41 3.40
N LEU A 25 0.48 -8.09 2.72
CA LEU A 25 -0.71 -8.95 2.71
C LEU A 25 -0.42 -10.32 2.10
N PHE A 26 0.30 -10.38 0.98
CA PHE A 26 0.74 -11.66 0.41
C PHE A 26 1.66 -12.44 1.35
N ARG A 27 2.56 -11.76 2.05
CA ARG A 27 3.41 -12.40 3.07
C ARG A 27 2.60 -12.95 4.25
N ALA A 28 1.55 -12.25 4.68
CA ALA A 28 0.68 -12.71 5.76
C ALA A 28 0.02 -14.06 5.43
N ILE A 29 -0.35 -14.30 4.16
CA ILE A 29 -0.88 -15.59 3.70
C ILE A 29 0.15 -16.72 3.94
N GLY A 30 1.42 -16.47 3.64
CA GLY A 30 2.48 -17.46 3.89
C GLY A 30 2.67 -17.78 5.38
N PHE A 31 2.50 -16.80 6.27
CA PHE A 31 2.59 -17.01 7.72
C PHE A 31 1.43 -17.85 8.28
N PHE A 32 0.23 -17.76 7.69
CA PHE A 32 -0.85 -18.69 8.02
C PHE A 32 -0.49 -20.15 7.74
N SER A 33 0.22 -20.42 6.64
CA SER A 33 0.70 -21.78 6.34
C SER A 33 1.79 -22.25 7.32
N SER A 34 2.58 -21.32 7.86
CA SER A 34 3.62 -21.60 8.85
C SER A 34 3.10 -21.77 10.29
N HIS A 35 1.78 -21.75 10.51
CA HIS A 35 1.15 -21.84 11.84
C HIS A 35 1.61 -20.76 12.84
N ASP A 36 2.01 -19.59 12.35
CA ASP A 36 2.31 -18.42 13.18
C ASP A 36 1.23 -17.34 12.96
N PRO A 37 0.09 -17.44 13.69
CA PRO A 37 -1.06 -16.57 13.49
C PRO A 37 -0.79 -15.13 13.93
N LEU A 38 0.10 -14.92 14.91
CA LEU A 38 0.36 -13.58 15.44
C LEU A 38 1.10 -12.74 14.40
N SER A 39 2.14 -13.30 13.78
CA SER A 39 2.84 -12.65 12.67
C SER A 39 1.92 -12.39 11.48
N ALA A 40 1.04 -13.34 11.15
CA ALA A 40 0.05 -13.17 10.08
C ALA A 40 -0.90 -11.99 10.36
N VAL A 41 -1.42 -11.87 11.59
CA VAL A 41 -2.30 -10.75 11.96
C VAL A 41 -1.56 -9.42 11.89
N VAL A 42 -0.34 -9.33 12.45
CA VAL A 42 0.46 -8.09 12.40
C VAL A 42 0.72 -7.66 10.96
N LEU A 43 1.17 -8.58 10.11
CA LEU A 43 1.41 -8.30 8.69
C LEU A 43 0.14 -7.89 7.96
N THR A 44 -1.01 -8.50 8.29
CA THR A 44 -2.30 -8.16 7.71
C THR A 44 -2.72 -6.73 8.07
N VAL A 45 -2.67 -6.38 9.36
CA VAL A 45 -3.04 -5.04 9.84
C VAL A 45 -2.09 -3.98 9.27
N SER A 46 -0.78 -4.22 9.30
CA SER A 46 0.20 -3.31 8.71
C SER A 46 0.01 -3.16 7.19
N GLY A 47 -0.25 -4.26 6.49
CA GLY A 47 -0.52 -4.25 5.05
C GLY A 47 -1.75 -3.43 4.70
N LEU A 48 -2.86 -3.63 5.41
CA LEU A 48 -4.10 -2.85 5.22
C LEU A 48 -3.88 -1.35 5.50
N ALA A 49 -3.16 -1.01 6.57
CA ALA A 49 -2.86 0.38 6.89
C ALA A 49 -2.05 1.07 5.78
N LEU A 50 -1.03 0.39 5.24
CA LEU A 50 -0.20 0.87 4.14
C LEU A 50 -0.99 1.03 2.83
N VAL A 51 -1.86 0.06 2.51
CA VAL A 51 -2.77 0.15 1.36
C VAL A 51 -3.69 1.36 1.52
N GLY A 52 -4.32 1.53 2.69
CA GLY A 52 -5.20 2.67 2.96
C GLY A 52 -4.48 4.00 2.83
N ALA A 53 -3.29 4.13 3.43
CA ALA A 53 -2.47 5.34 3.30
C ALA A 53 -2.06 5.61 1.84
N GLY A 54 -1.66 4.56 1.10
CA GLY A 54 -1.30 4.68 -0.31
C GLY A 54 -2.48 5.17 -1.16
N VAL A 55 -3.67 4.60 -0.97
CA VAL A 55 -4.89 5.02 -1.65
C VAL A 55 -5.26 6.46 -1.32
N GLU A 56 -5.15 6.89 -0.06
CA GLU A 56 -5.46 8.27 0.33
C GLU A 56 -4.49 9.28 -0.28
N LEU A 57 -3.20 8.94 -0.36
CA LEU A 57 -2.19 9.80 -1.01
C LEU A 57 -2.37 9.89 -2.52
N LEU A 58 -2.85 8.82 -3.15
CA LEU A 58 -3.18 8.75 -4.56
C LEU A 58 -4.55 9.37 -4.89
N ARG A 59 -5.39 9.62 -3.88
CA ARG A 59 -6.70 10.22 -4.07
C ARG A 59 -6.52 11.62 -4.68
N PRO A 60 -7.10 11.90 -5.86
CA PRO A 60 -7.03 13.22 -6.45
C PRO A 60 -7.74 14.23 -5.55
N THR A 61 -7.05 15.33 -5.23
CA THR A 61 -7.53 16.43 -4.40
C THR A 61 -8.40 17.33 -5.29
N PHE A 62 -9.63 16.91 -5.58
CA PHE A 62 -10.58 17.78 -6.29
C PHE A 62 -11.13 18.80 -5.29
N GLY A 63 -10.47 19.96 -5.11
CA GLY A 63 -11.00 20.99 -4.20
C GLY A 63 -10.05 22.07 -3.68
N GLU A 64 -8.97 22.41 -4.38
CA GLU A 64 -8.22 23.66 -4.14
C GLU A 64 -8.24 24.55 -5.39
#